data_AF-A0A3D4TVS6-F1
#
_entry.id   AF-A0A3D4TVS6-F1
#
_cell.length_a   1.000
_cell.length_b   1.000
_cell.length_c   1.000
_cell.angle_alpha   90.00
_cell.angle_beta   90.00
_cell.angle_gamma   90.00
#
_symmetry.space_group_name_H-M   'P 1'
#
loop_
_entity.id
_entity.type
_entity.pdbx_description
1 polymer ?
#
loop_
_entity_poly.entity_id
_entity_poly.type
_entity_poly.pdbx_seq_one_letter_code
_entity_poly.pdbx_strand_id
1 'polypeptide(L)'
;MQGMKFAAVVIACAMTCAPDALGRGVEAPMIVEDSGIYAEVIAMLEQEAAGQLARHLQKSGKLRHVSVNIRLDMSRRSMTINFGPGYLPGPEGSYDELFLQPMASSLRFFAEKSGLEVNDIHFLFEGKALEDYYPEDLAVPMRSGRKSAPSSAMVSSSHGYISLHPSREWKFQRPAPLGLQEDTLSPVYGDELQALIEQRSGLTVHRARSRSTELHPESNLPWEHMSSRYHLKALFPERTDIWNEFPNSTDSAREKDEDIRARPNYANHLGVDVLISLHSNGHDSAAIRGTEVYYHHTKAQDKPLADSIICSMRELIRAQPGYETFPVRESSSQGNHGENRIGKMPSVIIETAYHSNPDDVAALQDPVFRSASMKGVEKGYRLWASGKTCEPLALHPVPDTDVPIQAARNIELGYAGNPQYPLSVELSLTSCSEAGACTPWATTFDDPAKPLTINLACNGPDPGVARWSAVLRDADGVATAPVEFSQACVRT
;
A
#
# COMPACT_ATOMS: atom_id res chain seq x y z
N MET A 1 54.04 22.49 59.64
CA MET A 1 54.78 21.77 58.57
C MET A 1 54.07 20.43 58.39
N GLN A 2 53.00 20.32 57.59
CA GLN A 2 52.98 19.99 56.13
C GLN A 2 53.91 18.80 55.79
N GLY A 3 53.46 17.69 55.19
CA GLY A 3 52.15 17.33 54.66
C GLY A 3 52.10 15.93 54.02
N MET A 4 50.92 15.64 53.46
CA MET A 4 50.52 14.58 52.50
C MET A 4 50.20 13.15 52.99
N LYS A 5 48.92 12.78 52.75
CA LYS A 5 48.32 11.43 52.77
C LYS A 5 48.30 10.88 51.33
N PHE A 6 48.26 9.55 51.16
CA PHE A 6 47.20 8.84 50.41
C PHE A 6 47.28 7.33 50.67
N ALA A 7 46.11 6.68 50.69
CA ALA A 7 45.83 5.36 51.24
C ALA A 7 45.70 4.26 50.16
N ALA A 8 45.87 3.02 50.63
CA ALA A 8 45.99 1.77 49.88
C ALA A 8 44.66 1.11 49.48
N VAL A 9 44.69 0.26 48.45
CA VAL A 9 43.66 -0.73 48.10
C VAL A 9 44.33 -2.10 47.96
N VAL A 10 43.71 -3.11 48.57
CA VAL A 10 44.21 -4.49 48.72
C VAL A 10 43.56 -5.43 47.71
N ILE A 11 44.38 -6.39 47.24
CA ILE A 11 44.10 -7.47 46.29
C ILE A 11 43.46 -8.68 47.01
N ALA A 12 42.52 -9.36 46.35
CA ALA A 12 42.18 -10.76 46.66
C ALA A 12 41.83 -11.55 45.39
N CYS A 13 42.20 -12.83 45.42
CA CYS A 13 42.28 -13.80 44.32
C CYS A 13 41.12 -14.82 44.40
N ALA A 14 40.64 -15.38 43.28
CA ALA A 14 39.82 -16.60 43.29
C ALA A 14 39.89 -17.38 41.96
N MET A 15 39.80 -18.72 42.10
CA MET A 15 40.08 -19.79 41.13
C MET A 15 38.92 -20.11 40.17
N THR A 16 39.27 -20.88 39.14
CA THR A 16 38.49 -21.53 38.07
C THR A 16 37.29 -22.38 38.53
N CYS A 17 36.17 -22.28 37.79
CA CYS A 17 35.22 -23.36 37.46
C CYS A 17 34.35 -22.90 36.27
N ALA A 18 34.20 -23.75 35.24
CA ALA A 18 33.19 -23.57 34.19
C ALA A 18 31.78 -23.89 34.71
N PRO A 19 30.73 -23.35 34.08
CA PRO A 19 29.49 -24.11 33.98
C PRO A 19 28.90 -24.14 32.57
N ASP A 20 28.27 -25.28 32.30
CA ASP A 20 27.60 -25.69 31.07
C ASP A 20 26.58 -24.69 30.52
N ALA A 21 26.62 -24.53 29.20
CA ALA A 21 25.58 -23.91 28.42
C ALA A 21 24.38 -24.86 28.30
N LEU A 22 23.29 -24.54 29.00
CA LEU A 22 21.95 -25.06 28.75
C LEU A 22 20.98 -23.88 28.70
N GLY A 23 21.07 -23.11 27.61
CA GLY A 23 20.02 -22.18 27.22
C GLY A 23 18.85 -22.97 26.64
N ARG A 24 17.84 -23.26 27.47
CA ARG A 24 16.51 -23.66 26.99
C ARG A 24 15.97 -22.54 26.12
N GLY A 25 15.91 -22.78 24.81
CA GLY A 25 15.09 -21.98 23.91
C GLY A 25 13.66 -21.99 24.43
N VAL A 26 13.12 -20.80 24.67
CA VAL A 26 11.67 -20.64 24.79
C VAL A 26 11.13 -20.79 23.37
N GLU A 27 10.83 -22.03 22.97
CA GLU A 27 9.88 -22.25 21.88
C GLU A 27 8.57 -21.60 22.32
N ALA A 28 8.20 -20.51 21.65
CA ALA A 28 6.84 -20.04 21.69
C ALA A 28 5.94 -21.21 21.27
N PRO A 29 4.83 -21.49 21.98
CA PRO A 29 3.97 -22.59 21.60
C PRO A 29 3.41 -22.28 20.22
N MET A 30 3.75 -23.10 19.22
CA MET A 30 2.98 -23.20 17.99
C MET A 30 1.60 -23.70 18.38
N ILE A 31 0.68 -22.76 18.60
CA ILE A 31 -0.75 -23.07 18.58
C ILE A 31 -1.07 -23.28 17.09
N VAL A 32 -0.91 -24.51 16.63
CA VAL A 32 -1.57 -24.96 15.40
C VAL A 32 -3.05 -24.98 15.75
N GLU A 33 -3.80 -23.99 15.27
CA GLU A 33 -5.26 -23.98 15.45
C GLU A 33 -5.86 -25.26 14.90
N ASP A 34 -6.83 -25.78 15.65
CA ASP A 34 -7.48 -27.07 15.42
C ASP A 34 -8.09 -27.11 14.01
N SER A 35 -7.51 -27.94 13.13
CA SER A 35 -7.92 -28.12 11.74
C SER A 35 -9.39 -28.52 11.57
N GLY A 36 -10.07 -28.95 12.64
CA GLY A 36 -11.48 -29.34 12.61
C GLY A 36 -12.45 -28.18 12.41
N ILE A 37 -12.14 -26.96 12.88
CA ILE A 37 -13.08 -25.82 12.83
C ILE A 37 -13.25 -25.31 11.39
N TYR A 38 -12.17 -25.28 10.62
CA TYR A 38 -12.15 -24.75 9.26
C TYR A 38 -12.11 -25.84 8.18
N ALA A 39 -12.31 -27.11 8.54
CA ALA A 39 -12.14 -28.24 7.63
C ALA A 39 -12.93 -28.10 6.33
N GLU A 40 -14.20 -27.66 6.40
CA GLU A 40 -15.05 -27.45 5.22
C GLU A 40 -14.53 -26.31 4.34
N VAL A 41 -14.11 -25.19 4.95
CA VAL A 41 -13.57 -24.04 4.22
C VAL A 41 -12.21 -24.38 3.59
N ILE A 42 -11.34 -25.10 4.30
CA ILE A 42 -10.06 -25.59 3.76
C ILE A 42 -10.30 -26.51 2.57
N ALA A 43 -11.22 -27.47 2.69
CA ALA A 43 -11.55 -28.38 1.58
C ALA A 43 -12.08 -27.63 0.34
N MET A 44 -12.91 -26.60 0.54
CA MET A 44 -13.38 -25.73 -0.54
C MET A 44 -12.23 -24.96 -1.19
N LEU A 45 -11.33 -24.36 -0.38
CA LEU A 45 -10.17 -23.62 -0.88
C LEU A 45 -9.18 -24.52 -1.62
N GLU A 46 -8.94 -25.73 -1.12
CA GLU A 46 -8.11 -26.75 -1.79
C GLU A 46 -8.71 -27.16 -3.13
N GLN A 47 -10.03 -27.37 -3.18
CA GLN A 47 -10.74 -27.68 -4.42
C GLN A 47 -10.63 -26.53 -5.44
N GLU A 48 -10.77 -25.28 -5.00
CA GLU A 48 -10.62 -24.12 -5.87
C GLU A 48 -9.19 -24.02 -6.42
N ALA A 49 -8.18 -24.10 -5.55
CA ALA A 49 -6.77 -24.04 -5.95
C ALA A 49 -6.40 -25.19 -6.90
N ALA A 50 -6.84 -26.42 -6.61
CA ALA A 50 -6.61 -27.57 -7.48
C ALA A 50 -7.31 -27.41 -8.83
N GLY A 51 -8.53 -26.87 -8.86
CA GLY A 51 -9.27 -26.58 -10.09
C GLY A 51 -8.59 -25.53 -10.96
N GLN A 52 -8.08 -24.45 -10.35
CA GLN A 52 -7.29 -23.43 -11.05
C GLN A 52 -5.99 -24.01 -11.63
N LEU A 53 -5.25 -24.77 -10.83
CA LEU A 53 -4.01 -25.42 -11.28
C LEU A 53 -4.26 -26.40 -12.43
N ALA A 54 -5.33 -27.20 -12.36
CA ALA A 54 -5.68 -28.10 -13.45
C ALA A 54 -5.95 -27.35 -14.77
N ARG A 55 -6.66 -26.22 -14.72
CA ARG A 55 -6.90 -25.37 -15.90
C ARG A 55 -5.60 -24.76 -16.46
N HIS A 56 -4.70 -24.30 -15.58
CA HIS A 56 -3.39 -23.77 -15.97
C HIS A 56 -2.51 -24.82 -16.67
N LEU A 57 -2.42 -26.01 -16.09
CA LEU A 57 -1.67 -27.12 -16.67
C LEU A 57 -2.28 -27.58 -18.00
N GLN A 58 -3.62 -27.63 -18.10
CA GLN A 58 -4.30 -27.95 -19.36
C GLN A 58 -4.01 -26.92 -20.46
N LYS A 59 -4.01 -25.62 -20.14
CA LYS A 59 -3.65 -24.55 -21.11
C LYS A 59 -2.22 -24.67 -21.62
N SER A 60 -1.30 -25.19 -20.78
CA SER A 60 0.09 -25.47 -21.17
C SER A 60 0.29 -26.86 -21.80
N GLY A 61 -0.79 -27.58 -22.12
CA GLY A 61 -0.74 -28.91 -22.75
C GLY A 61 -0.28 -30.03 -21.81
N LYS A 62 -0.17 -29.77 -20.50
CA LYS A 62 0.24 -30.72 -19.48
C LYS A 62 -1.00 -31.32 -18.81
N LEU A 63 -1.29 -32.59 -19.06
CA LEU A 63 -2.38 -33.31 -18.38
C LEU A 63 -1.82 -34.10 -17.21
N ARG A 64 -1.91 -33.54 -16.00
CA ARG A 64 -1.34 -34.14 -14.80
C ARG A 64 -2.12 -33.74 -13.57
N HIS A 65 -2.38 -34.70 -12.69
CA HIS A 65 -2.94 -34.42 -11.38
C HIS A 65 -1.83 -33.98 -10.42
N VAL A 66 -2.05 -32.86 -9.73
CA VAL A 66 -1.13 -32.30 -8.72
C VAL A 66 -1.94 -32.10 -7.46
N SER A 67 -1.49 -32.69 -6.35
CA SER A 67 -2.15 -32.47 -5.05
C SER A 67 -1.91 -31.04 -4.61
N VAL A 68 -2.93 -30.42 -4.02
CA VAL A 68 -2.83 -29.12 -3.36
C VAL A 68 -3.24 -29.31 -1.90
N ASN A 69 -2.41 -28.86 -0.97
CA ASN A 69 -2.76 -28.84 0.45
C ASN A 69 -2.70 -27.41 0.99
N ILE A 70 -3.71 -27.02 1.77
CA ILE A 70 -3.78 -25.70 2.37
C ILE A 70 -3.68 -25.81 3.89
N ARG A 71 -2.91 -24.90 4.48
CA ARG A 71 -2.86 -24.67 5.94
C ARG A 71 -3.17 -23.22 6.24
N LEU A 72 -4.02 -23.00 7.24
CA LEU A 72 -4.36 -21.68 7.77
C LEU A 72 -3.60 -21.43 9.06
N ASP A 73 -3.17 -20.20 9.25
CA ASP A 73 -2.67 -19.66 10.52
C ASP A 73 -3.43 -18.36 10.79
N MET A 74 -4.55 -18.43 11.53
CA MET A 74 -5.38 -17.26 11.78
C MET A 74 -4.73 -16.29 12.77
N SER A 75 -3.80 -16.76 13.60
CA SER A 75 -3.01 -15.89 14.48
C SER A 75 -2.14 -14.92 13.67
N ARG A 76 -1.64 -15.36 12.52
CA ARG A 76 -0.87 -14.56 11.57
C ARG A 76 -1.70 -14.05 10.39
N ARG A 77 -2.98 -14.41 10.33
CA ARG A 77 -3.87 -14.12 9.18
C ARG A 77 -3.25 -14.56 7.86
N SER A 78 -2.66 -15.75 7.82
CA SER A 78 -1.95 -16.25 6.65
C SER A 78 -2.44 -17.63 6.21
N MET A 79 -2.24 -17.91 4.92
CA MET A 79 -2.56 -19.18 4.29
C MET A 79 -1.33 -19.69 3.55
N THR A 80 -0.98 -20.95 3.78
CA THR A 80 0.08 -21.64 3.05
C THR A 80 -0.53 -22.66 2.11
N ILE A 81 -0.22 -22.54 0.82
CA ILE A 81 -0.61 -23.46 -0.24
C ILE A 81 0.62 -24.25 -0.65
N ASN A 82 0.56 -25.57 -0.49
CA ASN A 82 1.63 -26.48 -0.90
C ASN A 82 1.20 -27.31 -2.11
N PHE A 83 1.91 -27.12 -3.22
CA PHE A 83 1.77 -27.92 -4.42
C PHE A 83 2.62 -29.19 -4.32
N GLY A 84 1.99 -30.35 -4.57
CA GLY A 84 2.67 -31.63 -4.60
C GLY A 84 3.58 -31.83 -5.81
N PRO A 85 4.27 -32.97 -5.89
CA PRO A 85 5.36 -33.19 -6.83
C PRO A 85 4.96 -32.96 -8.28
N GLY A 86 5.65 -32.04 -8.97
CA GLY A 86 5.70 -31.70 -10.40
C GLY A 86 4.75 -30.62 -10.95
N TYR A 87 4.29 -29.74 -10.08
CA TYR A 87 4.14 -28.35 -10.51
C TYR A 87 5.28 -27.58 -9.86
N LEU A 88 6.12 -26.95 -10.67
CA LEU A 88 7.16 -26.04 -10.25
C LEU A 88 7.22 -24.94 -11.31
N PRO A 89 6.86 -23.69 -10.98
CA PRO A 89 6.92 -22.59 -11.94
C PRO A 89 8.38 -22.26 -12.21
N GLY A 90 8.73 -22.14 -13.50
CA GLY A 90 10.06 -21.78 -13.95
C GLY A 90 10.17 -20.29 -14.28
N PRO A 91 11.35 -19.82 -14.70
CA PRO A 91 11.53 -18.43 -15.15
C PRO A 91 10.64 -18.07 -16.34
N GLU A 92 10.21 -19.05 -17.14
CA GLU A 92 9.30 -18.83 -18.26
C GLU A 92 7.98 -18.20 -17.78
N GLY A 93 7.69 -16.97 -18.23
CA GLY A 93 6.46 -16.26 -17.87
C GLY A 93 6.47 -15.52 -16.52
N SER A 94 7.65 -15.11 -16.04
CA SER A 94 7.83 -14.41 -14.76
C SER A 94 7.47 -15.29 -13.55
N TYR A 95 7.94 -16.55 -13.48
CA TYR A 95 7.67 -17.45 -12.34
C TYR A 95 6.18 -17.74 -12.10
N ASP A 96 5.39 -17.79 -13.19
CA ASP A 96 3.93 -17.90 -13.14
C ASP A 96 3.29 -16.85 -12.22
N GLU A 97 3.89 -15.67 -12.06
CA GLU A 97 3.28 -14.52 -11.36
C GLU A 97 1.86 -14.27 -11.88
N LEU A 98 1.65 -14.42 -13.20
CA LEU A 98 0.36 -14.29 -13.88
C LEU A 98 -0.67 -15.38 -13.54
N PHE A 99 -0.29 -16.43 -12.83
CA PHE A 99 -1.17 -17.50 -12.36
C PHE A 99 -1.30 -17.52 -10.84
N LEU A 100 -0.17 -17.42 -10.12
CA LEU A 100 -0.15 -17.46 -8.65
C LEU A 100 -0.82 -16.24 -8.04
N GLN A 101 -0.70 -15.04 -8.64
CA GLN A 101 -1.34 -13.84 -8.12
C GLN A 101 -2.88 -13.90 -8.25
N PRO A 102 -3.48 -14.22 -9.42
CA PRO A 102 -4.92 -14.46 -9.50
C PRO A 102 -5.42 -15.55 -8.55
N MET A 103 -4.64 -16.63 -8.37
CA MET A 103 -4.98 -17.66 -7.39
C MET A 103 -5.00 -17.11 -5.97
N ALA A 104 -3.98 -16.36 -5.56
CA ALA A 104 -3.94 -15.72 -4.25
C ALA A 104 -5.15 -14.81 -4.04
N SER A 105 -5.52 -14.01 -5.04
CA SER A 105 -6.70 -13.14 -4.96
C SER A 105 -8.01 -13.93 -4.87
N SER A 106 -8.15 -15.03 -5.63
CA SER A 106 -9.30 -15.94 -5.52
C SER A 106 -9.41 -16.55 -4.13
N LEU A 107 -8.31 -17.11 -3.60
CA LEU A 107 -8.31 -17.78 -2.30
C LEU A 107 -8.60 -16.80 -1.17
N ARG A 108 -8.03 -15.59 -1.21
CA ARG A 108 -8.39 -14.51 -0.27
C ARG A 108 -9.86 -14.16 -0.37
N PHE A 109 -10.39 -13.96 -1.59
CA PHE A 109 -11.79 -13.64 -1.80
C PHE A 109 -12.72 -14.70 -1.19
N PHE A 110 -12.47 -15.98 -1.44
CA PHE A 110 -13.29 -17.06 -0.90
C PHE A 110 -13.11 -17.25 0.62
N ALA A 111 -11.91 -17.02 1.14
CA ALA A 111 -11.66 -17.01 2.58
C ALA A 111 -12.46 -15.90 3.27
N GLU A 112 -12.41 -14.66 2.75
CA GLU A 112 -13.16 -13.52 3.29
C GLU A 112 -14.67 -13.73 3.22
N LYS A 113 -15.17 -14.30 2.11
CA LYS A 113 -16.59 -14.69 1.98
C LYS A 113 -17.02 -15.74 2.99
N SER A 114 -16.07 -16.53 3.50
CA SER A 114 -16.29 -17.53 4.54
C SER A 114 -16.03 -16.99 5.95
N GLY A 115 -15.81 -15.68 6.10
CA GLY A 115 -15.55 -15.03 7.39
C GLY A 115 -14.11 -15.17 7.89
N LEU A 116 -13.16 -15.57 7.03
CA LEU A 116 -11.75 -15.68 7.36
C LEU A 116 -10.98 -14.44 6.87
N GLU A 117 -10.37 -13.71 7.81
CA GLU A 117 -9.45 -12.62 7.47
C GLU A 117 -8.07 -13.20 7.17
N VAL A 118 -7.79 -13.48 5.90
CA VAL A 118 -6.48 -13.92 5.40
C VAL A 118 -5.87 -12.84 4.54
N ASN A 119 -4.67 -12.40 4.94
CA ASN A 119 -3.89 -11.38 4.26
C ASN A 119 -2.77 -12.01 3.43
N ASP A 120 -1.87 -12.74 4.11
CA ASP A 120 -0.64 -13.25 3.49
C ASP A 120 -0.86 -14.65 2.91
N ILE A 121 -0.47 -14.82 1.65
CA ILE A 121 -0.55 -16.09 0.92
C ILE A 121 0.86 -16.59 0.62
N HIS A 122 1.23 -17.75 1.14
CA HIS A 122 2.53 -18.40 0.89
C HIS A 122 2.35 -19.57 -0.06
N PHE A 123 3.14 -19.61 -1.13
CA PHE A 123 3.20 -20.75 -2.05
C PHE A 123 4.44 -21.58 -1.78
N LEU A 124 4.24 -22.89 -1.59
CA LEU A 124 5.28 -23.89 -1.47
C LEU A 124 5.15 -24.91 -2.59
N PHE A 125 6.28 -25.43 -3.03
CA PHE A 125 6.40 -26.47 -4.04
C PHE A 125 7.16 -27.62 -3.39
N GLU A 126 6.49 -28.77 -3.22
CA GLU A 126 7.04 -29.93 -2.51
C GLU A 126 7.61 -29.56 -1.11
N GLY A 127 6.94 -28.64 -0.42
CA GLY A 127 7.29 -28.15 0.91
C GLY A 127 8.39 -27.09 0.97
N LYS A 128 8.90 -26.61 -0.18
CA LYS A 128 9.95 -25.60 -0.29
C LYS A 128 9.46 -24.31 -0.94
N ALA A 129 10.09 -23.19 -0.61
CA ALA A 129 9.79 -21.91 -1.27
C ALA A 129 10.39 -21.89 -2.68
N LEU A 130 9.92 -20.99 -3.54
CA LEU A 130 10.40 -20.92 -4.91
C LEU A 130 11.88 -20.53 -5.00
N GLU A 131 12.32 -19.69 -4.06
CA GLU A 131 13.69 -19.23 -3.89
C GLU A 131 14.67 -20.38 -3.61
N ASP A 132 14.20 -21.49 -3.03
CA ASP A 132 15.02 -22.68 -2.79
C ASP A 132 15.37 -23.41 -4.10
N TYR A 133 14.55 -23.25 -5.13
CA TYR A 133 14.76 -23.85 -6.46
C TYR A 133 15.55 -22.92 -7.39
N TYR A 134 15.36 -21.60 -7.27
CA TYR A 134 15.97 -20.58 -8.14
C TYR A 134 16.72 -19.50 -7.34
N PRO A 135 17.75 -19.87 -6.54
CA PRO A 135 18.39 -18.94 -5.61
C PRO A 135 19.13 -17.78 -6.30
N GLU A 136 19.67 -18.01 -7.50
CA GLU A 136 20.37 -16.97 -8.27
C GLU A 136 19.39 -16.00 -8.94
N ASP A 137 18.35 -16.52 -9.58
CA ASP A 137 17.42 -15.69 -10.35
C ASP A 137 16.46 -14.87 -9.46
N LEU A 138 16.09 -15.44 -8.30
CA LEU A 138 15.25 -14.81 -7.28
C LEU A 138 16.06 -14.17 -6.15
N ALA A 139 17.37 -14.01 -6.34
CA ALA A 139 18.22 -13.34 -5.37
C ALA A 139 17.66 -11.95 -5.02
N VAL A 140 17.64 -11.66 -3.72
CA VAL A 140 17.24 -10.37 -3.18
C VAL A 140 18.50 -9.56 -2.91
N PRO A 141 18.70 -8.42 -3.59
CA PRO A 141 19.90 -7.62 -3.38
C PRO A 141 19.90 -7.00 -1.99
N MET A 142 21.11 -6.81 -1.44
CA MET A 142 21.27 -6.10 -0.18
C MET A 142 20.71 -4.69 -0.29
N ARG A 143 19.99 -4.29 0.75
CA ARG A 143 19.46 -2.93 0.89
C ARG A 143 20.61 -1.92 0.88
N SER A 144 20.46 -0.83 0.13
CA SER A 144 21.37 0.31 0.21
C SER A 144 21.21 1.05 1.55
N GLY A 145 22.29 1.61 2.08
CA GLY A 145 22.26 2.34 3.36
C GLY A 145 21.16 3.41 3.36
N ARG A 146 20.35 3.46 4.42
CA ARG A 146 19.28 4.46 4.56
C ARG A 146 19.91 5.85 4.68
N LYS A 147 19.58 6.76 3.76
CA LYS A 147 19.95 8.18 3.90
C LYS A 147 19.20 8.80 5.09
N SER A 148 19.83 9.75 5.77
CA SER A 148 19.23 10.46 6.90
C SER A 148 18.03 11.32 6.50
N ALA A 149 18.01 11.82 5.27
CA ALA A 149 16.91 12.57 4.68
C ALA A 149 16.64 12.03 3.26
N PRO A 150 15.44 11.46 2.98
CA PRO A 150 15.03 11.13 1.62
C PRO A 150 15.02 12.38 0.74
N SER A 151 15.46 12.23 -0.50
CA SER A 151 15.67 13.31 -1.47
C SER A 151 15.05 13.01 -2.83
N SER A 152 14.89 11.73 -3.18
CA SER A 152 14.28 11.33 -4.44
C SER A 152 13.45 10.06 -4.35
N ALA A 153 12.44 9.98 -5.20
CA ALA A 153 11.56 8.83 -5.37
C ALA A 153 11.56 8.36 -6.83
N MET A 154 11.32 7.07 -7.03
CA MET A 154 10.95 6.52 -8.33
C MET A 154 9.44 6.24 -8.34
N VAL A 155 8.69 6.92 -9.22
CA VAL A 155 7.28 6.61 -9.50
C VAL A 155 7.22 5.86 -10.82
N SER A 156 7.07 4.55 -10.73
CA SER A 156 7.06 3.66 -11.88
C SER A 156 5.62 3.41 -12.34
N SER A 157 5.29 3.84 -13.55
CA SER A 157 4.07 3.40 -14.23
C SER A 157 4.34 2.10 -14.96
N SER A 158 3.62 1.06 -14.60
CA SER A 158 3.91 -0.30 -15.05
C SER A 158 3.51 -0.55 -16.49
N HIS A 159 4.11 -1.58 -17.07
CA HIS A 159 3.81 -2.07 -18.42
C HIS A 159 4.13 -1.04 -19.51
N GLY A 160 3.49 -1.22 -20.68
CA GLY A 160 3.73 -0.44 -21.89
C GLY A 160 3.83 -1.35 -23.10
N TYR A 161 3.83 -0.73 -24.27
CA TYR A 161 3.93 -1.42 -25.55
C TYR A 161 5.30 -2.08 -25.72
N ILE A 162 5.32 -3.36 -26.09
CA ILE A 162 6.53 -4.16 -26.31
C ILE A 162 6.49 -4.91 -27.63
N SER A 163 7.67 -5.18 -28.21
CA SER A 163 7.83 -6.10 -29.33
C SER A 163 8.05 -7.51 -28.78
N LEU A 164 7.20 -8.46 -29.13
CA LEU A 164 7.28 -9.82 -28.60
C LEU A 164 8.42 -10.61 -29.22
N HIS A 165 8.95 -11.54 -28.45
CA HIS A 165 9.88 -12.54 -28.96
C HIS A 165 9.13 -13.86 -29.25
N PRO A 166 9.53 -14.66 -30.26
CA PRO A 166 10.36 -14.29 -31.40
C PRO A 166 9.56 -13.57 -32.52
N SER A 167 8.23 -13.41 -32.38
CA SER A 167 7.36 -12.96 -33.48
C SER A 167 7.60 -11.52 -33.96
N ARG A 168 8.20 -10.67 -33.10
CA ARG A 168 8.41 -9.23 -33.29
C ARG A 168 7.14 -8.41 -33.46
N GLU A 169 5.97 -9.03 -33.21
CA GLU A 169 4.70 -8.33 -33.15
C GLU A 169 4.74 -7.34 -31.97
N TRP A 170 4.28 -6.12 -32.20
CA TRP A 170 4.14 -5.16 -31.12
C TRP A 170 2.75 -5.24 -30.48
N LYS A 171 2.68 -5.28 -29.15
CA LYS A 171 1.43 -5.22 -28.40
C LYS A 171 1.59 -4.60 -27.02
N PHE A 172 0.47 -4.20 -26.42
CA PHE A 172 0.42 -3.90 -24.98
C PHE A 172 0.59 -5.19 -24.18
N GLN A 173 1.21 -5.09 -23.00
CA GLN A 173 1.50 -6.24 -22.16
C GLN A 173 0.25 -6.81 -21.50
N ARG A 174 -0.73 -5.95 -21.19
CA ARG A 174 -1.94 -6.34 -20.45
C ARG A 174 -3.14 -6.43 -21.38
N PRO A 175 -4.08 -7.36 -21.13
CA PRO A 175 -5.36 -7.34 -21.81
C PRO A 175 -6.22 -6.16 -21.33
N ALA A 176 -7.20 -5.76 -22.14
CA ALA A 176 -8.20 -4.74 -21.79
C ALA A 176 -9.62 -5.36 -21.80
N PRO A 177 -9.95 -6.25 -20.85
CA PRO A 177 -11.17 -7.07 -20.89
C PRO A 177 -12.47 -6.25 -20.92
N LEU A 178 -12.45 -5.05 -20.36
CA LEU A 178 -13.57 -4.10 -20.35
C LEU A 178 -13.22 -2.80 -21.08
N GLY A 179 -12.27 -2.84 -22.03
CA GLY A 179 -11.85 -1.69 -22.83
C GLY A 179 -10.92 -0.70 -22.12
N LEU A 180 -10.52 -0.95 -20.88
CA LEU A 180 -9.55 -0.16 -20.14
C LEU A 180 -8.16 -0.80 -20.21
N GLN A 181 -7.20 -0.08 -20.80
CA GLN A 181 -5.82 -0.56 -20.99
C GLN A 181 -4.93 -0.05 -19.85
N GLU A 182 -4.42 -0.96 -19.01
CA GLU A 182 -3.51 -0.63 -17.90
C GLU A 182 -2.26 0.13 -18.37
N ASP A 183 -1.65 -0.34 -19.47
CA ASP A 183 -0.42 0.20 -20.06
C ASP A 183 -0.51 1.71 -20.41
N THR A 184 -1.70 2.24 -20.65
CA THR A 184 -1.93 3.66 -20.96
C THR A 184 -2.60 4.42 -19.81
N LEU A 185 -3.22 3.71 -18.87
CA LEU A 185 -3.84 4.26 -17.67
C LEU A 185 -2.80 4.62 -16.59
N SER A 186 -1.87 3.71 -16.29
CA SER A 186 -0.91 3.85 -15.20
C SER A 186 0.00 5.08 -15.32
N PRO A 187 0.36 5.60 -16.52
CA PRO A 187 1.07 6.87 -16.66
C PRO A 187 0.33 8.05 -16.05
N VAL A 188 -0.99 8.16 -16.24
CA VAL A 188 -1.79 9.29 -15.76
C VAL A 188 -1.84 9.33 -14.23
N TYR A 189 -1.98 8.17 -13.57
CA TYR A 189 -1.87 8.06 -12.12
C TYR A 189 -0.48 8.45 -11.62
N GLY A 190 0.55 8.05 -12.37
CA GLY A 190 1.93 8.41 -12.04
C GLY A 190 2.24 9.90 -12.19
N ASP A 191 1.60 10.61 -13.13
CA ASP A 191 1.75 12.05 -13.28
C ASP A 191 1.17 12.79 -12.06
N GLU A 192 0.01 12.34 -11.57
CA GLU A 192 -0.62 12.90 -10.37
C GLU A 192 0.17 12.60 -9.09
N LEU A 193 0.65 11.36 -8.93
CA LEU A 193 1.50 11.00 -7.79
C LEU A 193 2.83 11.77 -7.78
N GLN A 194 3.44 11.95 -8.95
CA GLN A 194 4.66 12.76 -9.08
C GLN A 194 4.42 14.17 -8.54
N ALA A 195 3.38 14.85 -9.02
CA ALA A 195 3.08 16.22 -8.60
C ALA A 195 2.84 16.30 -7.07
N LEU A 196 2.11 15.33 -6.50
CA LEU A 196 1.83 15.28 -5.07
C LEU A 196 3.11 15.06 -4.24
N ILE A 197 3.97 14.12 -4.64
CA ILE A 197 5.23 13.85 -3.93
C ILE A 197 6.16 15.07 -4.00
N GLU A 198 6.29 15.71 -5.16
CA GLU A 198 7.11 16.92 -5.31
C GLU A 198 6.56 18.06 -4.46
N GLN A 199 5.25 18.28 -4.48
CA GLN A 199 4.60 19.40 -3.79
C GLN A 199 4.56 19.22 -2.26
N ARG A 200 4.18 18.04 -1.78
CA ARG A 200 3.84 17.80 -0.36
C ARG A 200 4.95 17.13 0.42
N SER A 201 5.78 16.35 -0.27
CA SER A 201 6.89 15.60 0.33
C SER A 201 8.27 16.14 -0.04
N GLY A 202 8.37 17.07 -0.99
CA GLY A 202 9.60 17.77 -1.33
C GLY A 202 10.68 16.88 -1.99
N LEU A 203 10.30 15.73 -2.54
CA LEU A 203 11.24 14.84 -3.22
C LEU A 203 11.33 15.17 -4.72
N THR A 204 12.51 14.94 -5.31
CA THR A 204 12.63 14.83 -6.77
C THR A 204 12.08 13.49 -7.24
N VAL A 205 11.18 13.49 -8.21
CA VAL A 205 10.59 12.26 -8.74
C VAL A 205 11.22 11.89 -10.08
N HIS A 206 11.58 10.61 -10.21
CA HIS A 206 12.04 10.01 -11.47
C HIS A 206 10.99 9.04 -12.03
N ARG A 207 10.97 8.91 -13.36
CA ARG A 207 10.04 8.07 -14.13
C ARG A 207 10.83 7.17 -15.08
N ALA A 208 10.43 5.91 -15.23
CA ALA A 208 11.06 4.97 -16.17
C ALA A 208 10.45 5.05 -17.57
N ARG A 209 9.22 5.56 -17.70
CA ARG A 209 8.52 5.73 -18.96
C ARG A 209 8.52 7.19 -19.40
N SER A 210 8.49 7.40 -20.71
CA SER A 210 8.39 8.74 -21.30
C SER A 210 6.96 9.28 -21.19
N ARG A 211 6.81 10.60 -21.29
CA ARG A 211 5.52 11.28 -21.55
C ARG A 211 5.52 12.01 -22.90
N SER A 212 6.51 11.73 -23.75
CA SER A 212 6.61 12.32 -25.08
C SER A 212 5.53 11.74 -26.01
N THR A 213 4.89 12.62 -26.77
CA THR A 213 3.93 12.27 -27.82
C THR A 213 4.61 12.01 -29.17
N GLU A 214 5.93 12.21 -29.26
CA GLU A 214 6.72 11.85 -30.44
C GLU A 214 6.66 10.35 -30.71
N LEU A 215 6.71 9.97 -31.99
CA LEU A 215 6.58 8.57 -32.40
C LEU A 215 7.88 7.80 -32.16
N HIS A 216 7.75 6.64 -31.52
CA HIS A 216 8.81 5.65 -31.41
C HIS A 216 9.15 5.08 -32.79
N PRO A 217 10.44 5.08 -33.20
CA PRO A 217 10.83 4.76 -34.58
C PRO A 217 10.50 3.33 -35.02
N GLU A 218 10.49 2.36 -34.10
CA GLU A 218 10.27 0.94 -34.46
C GLU A 218 8.79 0.52 -34.38
N SER A 219 8.01 1.14 -33.49
CA SER A 219 6.60 0.75 -33.24
C SER A 219 5.59 1.70 -33.88
N ASN A 220 6.02 2.91 -34.27
CA ASN A 220 5.20 3.99 -34.79
C ASN A 220 4.03 4.42 -33.86
N LEU A 221 4.17 4.16 -32.56
CA LEU A 221 3.30 4.68 -31.50
C LEU A 221 4.02 5.76 -30.68
N PRO A 222 3.30 6.68 -30.03
CA PRO A 222 3.90 7.65 -29.12
C PRO A 222 4.82 7.03 -28.07
N TRP A 223 5.92 7.69 -27.75
CA TRP A 223 6.87 7.28 -26.70
C TRP A 223 6.20 7.07 -25.34
N GLU A 224 5.14 7.82 -25.04
CA GLU A 224 4.36 7.64 -23.82
C GLU A 224 3.66 6.27 -23.70
N HIS A 225 3.39 5.60 -24.82
CA HIS A 225 2.86 4.24 -24.81
C HIS A 225 3.95 3.20 -24.62
N MET A 226 5.22 3.52 -24.86
CA MET A 226 6.30 2.54 -24.81
C MET A 226 6.58 2.10 -23.38
N SER A 227 6.99 0.85 -23.24
CA SER A 227 7.42 0.31 -21.96
C SER A 227 8.72 0.96 -21.48
N SER A 228 9.03 0.75 -20.19
CA SER A 228 10.25 1.26 -19.56
C SER A 228 11.50 0.75 -20.26
N ARG A 229 11.49 -0.51 -20.70
CA ARG A 229 12.60 -1.12 -21.46
C ARG A 229 13.05 -0.25 -22.65
N TYR A 230 12.12 0.15 -23.52
CA TYR A 230 12.48 0.90 -24.73
C TYR A 230 12.87 2.34 -24.44
N HIS A 231 12.21 2.98 -23.47
CA HIS A 231 12.59 4.33 -23.06
C HIS A 231 14.00 4.35 -22.46
N LEU A 232 14.31 3.40 -21.57
CA LEU A 232 15.63 3.28 -20.96
C LEU A 232 16.70 2.82 -21.95
N LYS A 233 16.36 2.01 -22.96
CA LYS A 233 17.24 1.72 -24.12
C LYS A 233 17.64 3.00 -24.85
N ALA A 234 16.70 3.92 -25.08
CA ALA A 234 16.98 5.17 -25.77
C ALA A 234 17.83 6.14 -24.93
N LEU A 235 17.59 6.20 -23.62
CA LEU A 235 18.36 7.06 -22.71
C LEU A 235 19.76 6.52 -22.41
N PHE A 236 19.90 5.20 -22.29
CA PHE A 236 21.12 4.52 -21.86
C PHE A 236 21.42 3.29 -22.73
N PRO A 237 21.72 3.46 -24.04
CA PRO A 237 21.90 2.34 -24.96
C PRO A 237 23.04 1.39 -24.54
N GLU A 238 24.07 1.92 -23.88
CA GLU A 238 25.23 1.12 -23.42
C GLU A 238 24.99 0.40 -22.08
N ARG A 239 23.91 0.73 -21.36
CA ARG A 239 23.57 0.14 -20.05
C ARG A 239 22.57 -0.99 -20.20
N THR A 240 22.98 -2.01 -20.93
CA THR A 240 22.17 -3.23 -21.14
C THR A 240 21.85 -3.96 -19.84
N ASP A 241 22.66 -3.76 -18.78
CA ASP A 241 22.37 -4.22 -17.42
C ASP A 241 21.11 -3.58 -16.81
N ILE A 242 20.67 -2.42 -17.32
CA ILE A 242 19.40 -1.82 -16.89
C ILE A 242 18.24 -2.42 -17.66
N TRP A 243 18.28 -2.39 -18.99
CA TRP A 243 17.09 -2.63 -19.81
C TRP A 243 17.08 -3.98 -20.54
N ASN A 244 18.17 -4.75 -20.59
CA ASN A 244 18.35 -5.95 -21.42
C ASN A 244 19.19 -7.04 -20.72
N GLU A 245 18.79 -7.45 -19.52
CA GLU A 245 19.50 -8.48 -18.73
C GLU A 245 19.53 -9.87 -19.39
N PHE A 246 18.60 -10.16 -20.31
CA PHE A 246 18.44 -11.49 -20.90
C PHE A 246 18.64 -11.51 -22.42
N PRO A 247 19.74 -10.95 -22.96
CA PRO A 247 19.90 -10.74 -24.40
C PRO A 247 19.84 -12.03 -25.23
N ASN A 248 20.20 -13.16 -24.61
CA ASN A 248 20.27 -14.47 -25.25
C ASN A 248 19.06 -15.36 -24.95
N SER A 249 18.10 -14.91 -24.15
CA SER A 249 16.88 -15.67 -23.90
C SER A 249 16.07 -15.79 -25.19
N THR A 250 15.56 -16.99 -25.46
CA THR A 250 14.65 -17.28 -26.57
C THR A 250 13.19 -17.33 -26.13
N ASP A 251 12.90 -16.97 -24.87
CA ASP A 251 11.54 -16.97 -24.34
C ASP A 251 10.71 -15.84 -24.98
N SER A 252 9.46 -16.16 -25.29
CA SER A 252 8.46 -15.19 -25.72
C SER A 252 8.13 -14.10 -24.69
N ALA A 253 8.26 -14.40 -23.40
CA ALA A 253 8.01 -13.47 -22.30
C ALA A 253 9.20 -12.53 -22.02
N ARG A 254 10.36 -12.78 -22.64
CA ARG A 254 11.62 -12.07 -22.36
C ARG A 254 11.46 -10.55 -22.27
N GLU A 255 10.79 -9.93 -23.23
CA GLU A 255 10.70 -8.47 -23.33
C GLU A 255 9.81 -7.87 -22.23
N LYS A 256 8.81 -8.63 -21.77
CA LYS A 256 8.01 -8.30 -20.58
C LYS A 256 8.86 -8.44 -19.31
N ASP A 257 9.62 -9.53 -19.18
CA ASP A 257 10.47 -9.75 -18.01
C ASP A 257 11.58 -8.69 -17.90
N GLU A 258 12.16 -8.30 -19.03
CA GLU A 258 13.15 -7.22 -19.10
C GLU A 258 12.53 -5.86 -18.76
N ASP A 259 11.27 -5.59 -19.15
CA ASP A 259 10.55 -4.39 -18.74
C ASP A 259 10.26 -4.34 -17.23
N ILE A 260 9.90 -5.48 -16.63
CA ILE A 260 9.76 -5.62 -15.17
C ILE A 260 11.07 -5.29 -14.46
N ARG A 261 12.19 -5.81 -14.95
CA ARG A 261 13.52 -5.61 -14.35
C ARG A 261 14.08 -4.21 -14.58
N ALA A 262 13.78 -3.61 -15.72
CA ALA A 262 14.30 -2.29 -16.08
C ALA A 262 13.91 -1.18 -15.10
N ARG A 263 12.69 -1.24 -14.57
CA ARG A 263 12.15 -0.25 -13.64
C ARG A 263 12.95 -0.18 -12.31
N PRO A 264 13.08 -1.27 -11.53
CA PRO A 264 13.90 -1.28 -10.32
C PRO A 264 15.40 -1.15 -10.60
N ASN A 265 15.91 -1.65 -11.73
CA ASN A 265 17.32 -1.45 -12.09
C ASN A 265 17.66 0.01 -12.34
N TYR A 266 16.75 0.75 -12.99
CA TYR A 266 16.91 2.17 -13.15
C TYR A 266 16.82 2.92 -11.82
N ALA A 267 15.87 2.54 -10.94
CA ALA A 267 15.80 3.07 -9.58
C ALA A 267 17.11 2.83 -8.79
N ASN A 268 17.69 1.64 -8.93
CA ASN A 268 18.98 1.28 -8.35
C ASN A 268 20.13 2.12 -8.93
N HIS A 269 20.14 2.33 -10.23
CA HIS A 269 21.14 3.17 -10.91
C HIS A 269 21.12 4.62 -10.40
N LEU A 270 19.92 5.16 -10.18
CA LEU A 270 19.72 6.51 -9.66
C LEU A 270 20.00 6.63 -8.16
N GLY A 271 19.94 5.53 -7.40
CA GLY A 271 20.09 5.55 -5.94
C GLY A 271 18.95 6.30 -5.24
N VAL A 272 17.71 6.14 -5.75
CA VAL A 272 16.51 6.72 -5.14
C VAL A 272 16.23 6.15 -3.75
N ASP A 273 15.45 6.89 -2.95
CA ASP A 273 15.19 6.56 -1.55
C ASP A 273 13.95 5.68 -1.35
N VAL A 274 13.05 5.65 -2.35
CA VAL A 274 11.83 4.83 -2.39
C VAL A 274 11.44 4.52 -3.83
N LEU A 275 10.86 3.33 -4.06
CA LEU A 275 10.26 2.92 -5.33
C LEU A 275 8.76 2.61 -5.12
N ILE A 276 7.91 3.30 -5.87
CA ILE A 276 6.46 3.08 -5.88
C ILE A 276 6.06 2.68 -7.31
N SER A 277 5.64 1.43 -7.49
CA SER A 277 5.19 0.89 -8.78
C SER A 277 3.66 0.93 -8.84
N LEU A 278 3.09 1.57 -9.85
CA LEU A 278 1.65 1.78 -10.01
C LEU A 278 1.08 0.84 -11.07
N HIS A 279 0.03 0.12 -10.69
CA HIS A 279 -0.66 -0.88 -11.49
C HIS A 279 -2.19 -0.76 -11.34
N SER A 280 -2.90 -1.49 -12.19
CA SER A 280 -4.30 -1.86 -11.99
C SER A 280 -4.42 -3.38 -12.13
N ASN A 281 -5.18 -4.02 -11.26
CA ASN A 281 -5.22 -5.47 -11.19
C ASN A 281 -6.21 -6.05 -12.22
N GLY A 282 -6.11 -7.36 -12.49
CA GLY A 282 -7.00 -8.07 -13.38
C GLY A 282 -7.24 -9.49 -12.92
N HIS A 283 -8.48 -9.95 -13.05
CA HIS A 283 -8.90 -11.28 -12.65
C HIS A 283 -9.97 -11.86 -13.58
N ASP A 284 -9.97 -13.18 -13.79
CA ASP A 284 -10.95 -13.86 -14.66
C ASP A 284 -12.40 -13.73 -14.12
N SER A 285 -12.55 -13.64 -12.81
CA SER A 285 -13.83 -13.34 -12.14
C SER A 285 -14.00 -11.84 -11.93
N ALA A 286 -15.04 -11.28 -12.55
CA ALA A 286 -15.45 -9.89 -12.35
C ALA A 286 -16.00 -9.60 -10.94
N ALA A 287 -16.14 -10.59 -10.06
CA ALA A 287 -16.56 -10.38 -8.67
C ALA A 287 -15.42 -9.86 -7.77
N ILE A 288 -14.16 -10.07 -8.17
CA ILE A 288 -13.00 -9.60 -7.43
C ILE A 288 -12.72 -8.14 -7.81
N ARG A 289 -12.60 -7.28 -6.81
CA ARG A 289 -12.45 -5.83 -6.96
C ARG A 289 -11.81 -5.20 -5.72
N GLY A 290 -11.37 -3.95 -5.85
CA GLY A 290 -10.80 -3.12 -4.79
C GLY A 290 -9.30 -2.86 -4.91
N THR A 291 -8.80 -2.04 -3.99
CA THR A 291 -7.38 -1.65 -3.90
C THR A 291 -6.56 -2.67 -3.10
N GLU A 292 -5.37 -2.99 -3.59
CA GLU A 292 -4.38 -3.82 -2.91
C GLU A 292 -2.98 -3.16 -2.98
N VAL A 293 -2.16 -3.37 -1.96
CA VAL A 293 -0.78 -2.87 -1.91
C VAL A 293 0.14 -4.02 -1.53
N TYR A 294 1.14 -4.27 -2.37
CA TYR A 294 2.05 -5.40 -2.22
C TYR A 294 3.45 -4.96 -1.77
N TYR A 295 3.97 -5.66 -0.76
CA TYR A 295 5.37 -5.61 -0.34
C TYR A 295 6.09 -6.91 -0.67
N HIS A 296 7.42 -6.89 -0.76
CA HIS A 296 8.16 -8.12 -1.01
C HIS A 296 8.29 -8.95 0.27
N HIS A 297 7.89 -10.23 0.23
CA HIS A 297 7.73 -11.09 1.41
C HIS A 297 9.00 -11.24 2.26
N THR A 298 10.19 -11.23 1.66
CA THR A 298 11.48 -11.30 2.38
C THR A 298 12.08 -9.95 2.75
N LYS A 299 11.45 -8.82 2.38
CA LYS A 299 11.94 -7.47 2.65
C LYS A 299 11.13 -6.79 3.73
N ALA A 300 11.51 -7.05 4.98
CA ALA A 300 10.84 -6.47 6.14
C ALA A 300 10.73 -4.93 6.11
N GLN A 301 11.64 -4.23 5.41
CA GLN A 301 11.56 -2.78 5.26
C GLN A 301 10.43 -2.26 4.35
N ASP A 302 9.91 -3.10 3.46
CA ASP A 302 8.87 -2.71 2.51
C ASP A 302 7.48 -2.69 3.18
N LYS A 303 7.26 -3.60 4.14
CA LYS A 303 5.97 -3.76 4.81
C LYS A 303 5.46 -2.49 5.52
N PRO A 304 6.27 -1.78 6.35
CA PRO A 304 5.80 -0.55 6.99
C PRO A 304 5.39 0.54 6.00
N LEU A 305 6.04 0.61 4.84
CA LEU A 305 5.66 1.56 3.78
C LEU A 305 4.32 1.14 3.15
N ALA A 306 4.19 -0.14 2.81
CA ALA A 306 2.96 -0.70 2.24
C ALA A 306 1.74 -0.55 3.16
N ASP A 307 1.90 -0.83 4.46
CA ASP A 307 0.84 -0.68 5.47
C ASP A 307 0.42 0.78 5.64
N SER A 308 1.38 1.71 5.65
CA SER A 308 1.10 3.14 5.72
C SER A 308 0.31 3.62 4.49
N ILE A 309 0.67 3.14 3.30
CA ILE A 309 0.00 3.48 2.04
C ILE A 309 -1.42 2.93 1.99
N ILE A 310 -1.65 1.63 2.21
CA ILE A 310 -3.00 1.06 2.11
C ILE A 310 -3.96 1.69 3.13
N CYS A 311 -3.47 1.98 4.35
CA CYS A 311 -4.27 2.66 5.37
C CYS A 311 -4.66 4.07 4.93
N SER A 312 -3.71 4.84 4.38
CA SER A 312 -3.96 6.20 3.91
C SER A 312 -4.85 6.21 2.66
N MET A 313 -4.66 5.29 1.71
CA MET A 313 -5.56 5.13 0.56
C MET A 313 -6.99 4.86 0.99
N ARG A 314 -7.20 3.97 1.98
CA ARG A 314 -8.53 3.69 2.53
C ARG A 314 -9.21 4.94 3.09
N GLU A 315 -8.49 5.73 3.89
CA GLU A 315 -9.03 6.96 4.47
C GLU A 315 -9.40 7.97 3.37
N LEU A 316 -8.52 8.19 2.40
CA LEU A 316 -8.69 9.23 1.37
C LEU A 316 -9.73 8.84 0.33
N ILE A 317 -9.77 7.58 -0.10
CA ILE A 317 -10.78 7.05 -1.04
C ILE A 317 -12.16 7.11 -0.40
N ARG A 318 -12.31 6.60 0.84
CA ARG A 318 -13.62 6.55 1.51
C ARG A 318 -14.12 7.89 2.02
N ALA A 319 -13.28 8.92 2.02
CA ALA A 319 -13.69 10.29 2.26
C ALA A 319 -14.44 10.93 1.07
N GLN A 320 -14.36 10.32 -0.12
CA GLN A 320 -14.98 10.89 -1.33
C GLN A 320 -16.44 10.44 -1.49
N PRO A 321 -17.34 11.35 -1.92
CA PRO A 321 -18.71 11.00 -2.25
C PRO A 321 -18.79 9.87 -3.28
N GLY A 322 -19.56 8.82 -2.97
CA GLY A 322 -19.75 7.66 -3.83
C GLY A 322 -18.71 6.54 -3.67
N TYR A 323 -17.68 6.76 -2.85
CA TYR A 323 -16.61 5.80 -2.57
C TYR A 323 -16.51 5.38 -1.10
N GLU A 324 -17.48 5.76 -0.26
CA GLU A 324 -17.48 5.52 1.19
C GLU A 324 -17.35 4.04 1.54
N THR A 325 -17.88 3.17 0.66
CA THR A 325 -17.83 1.71 0.80
C THR A 325 -16.89 1.04 -0.20
N PHE A 326 -16.06 1.82 -0.92
CA PHE A 326 -15.14 1.26 -1.91
C PHE A 326 -14.23 0.20 -1.24
N PRO A 327 -14.08 -1.00 -1.84
CA PRO A 327 -13.26 -2.05 -1.27
C PRO A 327 -11.78 -1.67 -1.27
N VAL A 328 -11.18 -1.59 -0.09
CA VAL A 328 -9.74 -1.42 0.12
C VAL A 328 -9.35 -2.46 1.16
N ARG A 329 -8.30 -3.24 0.89
CA ARG A 329 -7.83 -4.26 1.83
C ARG A 329 -7.49 -3.65 3.19
N GLU A 330 -7.70 -4.43 4.25
CA GLU A 330 -7.42 -3.99 5.62
C GLU A 330 -5.93 -3.75 5.86
N SER A 331 -5.07 -4.58 5.27
CA SER A 331 -3.62 -4.47 5.37
C SER A 331 -2.94 -4.68 4.02
N SER A 332 -1.64 -4.40 3.97
CA SER A 332 -0.84 -4.76 2.80
C SER A 332 -0.71 -6.28 2.68
N SER A 333 -0.45 -6.74 1.45
CA SER A 333 -0.27 -8.15 1.11
C SER A 333 1.20 -8.40 0.79
N GLN A 334 1.74 -9.55 1.21
CA GLN A 334 3.02 -9.97 0.66
C GLN A 334 2.91 -10.41 -0.81
N GLY A 335 4.01 -10.30 -1.54
CA GLY A 335 4.17 -10.84 -2.89
C GLY A 335 5.64 -11.09 -3.22
N ASN A 336 5.90 -11.64 -4.40
CA ASN A 336 7.25 -11.97 -4.90
C ASN A 336 7.46 -11.40 -6.31
N HIS A 337 7.30 -10.08 -6.44
CA HIS A 337 7.29 -9.41 -7.74
C HIS A 337 8.68 -8.89 -8.10
N GLY A 338 9.06 -8.94 -9.38
CA GLY A 338 10.33 -8.38 -9.83
C GLY A 338 10.54 -6.90 -9.44
N GLU A 339 9.50 -6.08 -9.51
CA GLU A 339 9.56 -4.64 -9.24
C GLU A 339 9.98 -4.31 -7.82
N ASN A 340 9.47 -5.04 -6.81
CA ASN A 340 9.84 -4.82 -5.41
C ASN A 340 10.96 -5.76 -4.93
N ARG A 341 11.21 -6.90 -5.61
CA ARG A 341 12.33 -7.80 -5.33
C ARG A 341 13.68 -7.20 -5.70
N ILE A 342 13.79 -6.53 -6.85
CA ILE A 342 15.09 -6.07 -7.40
C ILE A 342 15.51 -4.70 -6.82
N GLY A 343 14.57 -3.87 -6.37
CA GLY A 343 14.88 -2.57 -5.78
C GLY A 343 15.75 -2.68 -4.52
N LYS A 344 16.81 -1.86 -4.40
CA LYS A 344 17.70 -1.81 -3.23
C LYS A 344 17.20 -0.88 -2.12
N MET A 345 16.09 -0.21 -2.37
CA MET A 345 15.37 0.71 -1.47
C MET A 345 14.02 0.10 -1.07
N PRO A 346 13.33 0.66 -0.05
CA PRO A 346 11.92 0.32 0.21
C PRO A 346 11.09 0.42 -1.07
N SER A 347 10.44 -0.68 -1.44
CA SER A 347 9.76 -0.83 -2.74
C SER A 347 8.37 -1.44 -2.57
N VAL A 348 7.36 -0.82 -3.17
CA VAL A 348 5.96 -1.29 -3.11
C VAL A 348 5.30 -1.29 -4.47
N ILE A 349 4.31 -2.16 -4.62
CA ILE A 349 3.40 -2.20 -5.77
C ILE A 349 2.02 -1.76 -5.30
N ILE A 350 1.41 -0.82 -6.02
CA ILE A 350 0.07 -0.32 -5.77
C ILE A 350 -0.83 -0.86 -6.88
N GLU A 351 -1.72 -1.79 -6.53
CA GLU A 351 -2.82 -2.23 -7.38
C GLU A 351 -4.04 -1.36 -7.07
N THR A 352 -4.21 -0.29 -7.86
CA THR A 352 -5.18 0.78 -7.55
C THR A 352 -6.62 0.28 -7.48
N ALA A 353 -7.04 -0.53 -8.45
CA ALA A 353 -8.33 -1.22 -8.50
C ALA A 353 -8.27 -2.31 -9.60
N TYR A 354 -9.35 -3.08 -9.80
CA TYR A 354 -9.39 -4.15 -10.80
C TYR A 354 -10.00 -3.68 -12.15
N HIS A 355 -9.20 -3.63 -13.22
CA HIS A 355 -9.68 -3.32 -14.58
C HIS A 355 -10.54 -4.43 -15.22
N SER A 356 -10.77 -5.53 -14.50
CA SER A 356 -11.66 -6.63 -14.87
C SER A 356 -13.02 -6.57 -14.17
N ASN A 357 -13.23 -5.63 -13.25
CA ASN A 357 -14.51 -5.39 -12.58
C ASN A 357 -15.14 -4.09 -13.12
N PRO A 358 -16.44 -4.10 -13.49
CA PRO A 358 -17.07 -2.93 -14.13
C PRO A 358 -17.15 -1.68 -13.23
N ASP A 359 -17.39 -1.86 -11.93
CA ASP A 359 -17.47 -0.73 -10.98
C ASP A 359 -16.07 -0.12 -10.73
N ASP A 360 -15.05 -0.97 -10.64
CA ASP A 360 -13.66 -0.53 -10.53
C ASP A 360 -13.14 0.11 -11.82
N VAL A 361 -13.57 -0.34 -12.99
CA VAL A 361 -13.27 0.34 -14.27
C VAL A 361 -13.85 1.75 -14.28
N ALA A 362 -15.08 1.93 -13.79
CA ALA A 362 -15.68 3.26 -13.65
C ALA A 362 -14.87 4.12 -12.67
N ALA A 363 -14.45 3.55 -11.53
CA ALA A 363 -13.59 4.24 -10.56
C ALA A 363 -12.22 4.62 -11.16
N LEU A 364 -11.57 3.70 -11.89
CA LEU A 364 -10.26 3.93 -12.49
C LEU A 364 -10.26 5.09 -13.51
N GLN A 365 -11.40 5.33 -14.15
CA GLN A 365 -11.61 6.43 -15.10
C GLN A 365 -12.02 7.74 -14.42
N ASP A 366 -12.47 7.70 -13.17
CA ASP A 366 -12.93 8.87 -12.43
C ASP A 366 -11.75 9.69 -11.87
N PRO A 367 -11.60 10.97 -12.27
CA PRO A 367 -10.59 11.85 -11.70
C PRO A 367 -10.67 12.00 -10.17
N VAL A 368 -11.86 11.91 -9.56
CA VAL A 368 -12.02 12.01 -8.10
C VAL A 368 -11.36 10.81 -7.41
N PHE A 369 -11.64 9.59 -7.89
CA PHE A 369 -11.01 8.37 -7.39
C PHE A 369 -9.50 8.36 -7.61
N ARG A 370 -9.04 8.76 -8.80
CA ARG A 370 -7.61 8.87 -9.10
C ARG A 370 -6.91 9.82 -8.12
N SER A 371 -7.50 10.98 -7.88
CA SER A 371 -6.93 11.98 -6.97
C SER A 371 -6.90 11.49 -5.53
N ALA A 372 -8.00 10.92 -5.03
CA ALA A 372 -8.04 10.35 -3.69
C ALA A 372 -7.03 9.20 -3.51
N SER A 373 -6.90 8.32 -4.51
CA SER A 373 -5.94 7.23 -4.50
C SER A 373 -4.50 7.74 -4.43
N MET A 374 -4.11 8.68 -5.27
CA MET A 374 -2.73 9.18 -5.31
C MET A 374 -2.40 10.09 -4.10
N LYS A 375 -3.36 10.85 -3.58
CA LYS A 375 -3.23 11.54 -2.28
C LYS A 375 -3.03 10.53 -1.14
N GLY A 376 -3.74 9.40 -1.17
CA GLY A 376 -3.54 8.31 -0.23
C GLY A 376 -2.14 7.71 -0.29
N VAL A 377 -1.61 7.47 -1.49
CA VAL A 377 -0.23 7.00 -1.68
C VAL A 377 0.79 8.02 -1.17
N GLU A 378 0.65 9.30 -1.50
CA GLU A 378 1.52 10.37 -1.01
C GLU A 378 1.48 10.47 0.53
N LYS A 379 0.28 10.52 1.12
CA LYS A 379 0.09 10.60 2.56
C LYS A 379 0.75 9.40 3.25
N GLY A 380 0.52 8.19 2.73
CA GLY A 380 1.14 6.97 3.25
C GLY A 380 2.66 7.02 3.22
N TYR A 381 3.26 7.45 2.11
CA TYR A 381 4.70 7.67 2.03
C TYR A 381 5.18 8.71 3.07
N ARG A 382 4.51 9.85 3.17
CA ARG A 382 4.90 10.95 4.07
C ARG A 382 4.82 10.57 5.54
N LEU A 383 3.78 9.83 5.94
CA LEU A 383 3.65 9.30 7.31
C LEU A 383 4.78 8.30 7.62
N TRP A 384 5.02 7.35 6.72
CA TRP A 384 6.13 6.40 6.86
C TRP A 384 7.49 7.09 6.96
N ALA A 385 7.75 8.08 6.10
CA ALA A 385 9.01 8.81 6.06
C ALA A 385 9.25 9.63 7.35
N SER A 386 8.18 10.17 7.93
CA SER A 386 8.22 10.94 9.19
C SER A 386 8.06 10.08 10.45
N GLY A 387 7.93 8.76 10.33
CA GLY A 387 7.76 7.83 11.44
C GLY A 387 6.41 7.96 12.16
N LYS A 388 5.42 8.55 11.49
CA LYS A 388 4.04 8.66 11.99
C LYS A 388 3.21 7.45 11.58
N THR A 389 2.26 7.09 12.42
CA THR A 389 1.28 6.04 12.13
C THR A 389 0.09 6.62 11.38
N CYS A 390 -0.47 5.84 10.46
CA CYS A 390 -1.79 6.12 9.92
C CYS A 390 -2.85 5.82 10.99
N GLU A 391 -3.64 6.83 11.34
CA GLU A 391 -4.76 6.72 12.28
C GLU A 391 -5.92 7.59 11.77
N PRO A 392 -7.18 7.20 11.98
CA PRO A 392 -8.32 7.96 11.49
C PRO A 392 -8.37 9.37 12.07
N LEU A 393 -8.73 10.35 11.23
CA LEU A 393 -9.08 11.68 11.71
C LEU A 393 -10.29 11.61 12.67
N ALA A 394 -10.09 12.06 13.91
CA ALA A 394 -11.13 12.06 14.93
C ALA A 394 -11.09 13.35 15.76
N LEU A 395 -12.26 13.95 15.99
CA LEU A 395 -12.40 15.09 16.89
C LEU A 395 -12.57 14.56 18.32
N HIS A 396 -11.82 15.10 19.29
CA HIS A 396 -11.98 14.74 20.68
C HIS A 396 -13.32 15.26 21.24
N PRO A 397 -13.85 14.68 22.33
CA PRO A 397 -15.03 15.20 23.00
C PRO A 397 -14.90 16.69 23.32
N VAL A 398 -15.90 17.47 22.91
CA VAL A 398 -15.97 18.91 23.20
C VAL A 398 -16.73 19.10 24.52
N PRO A 399 -16.19 19.87 25.49
CA PRO A 399 -16.86 20.05 26.77
C PRO A 399 -18.13 20.89 26.64
N ASP A 400 -19.16 20.49 27.38
CA ASP A 400 -20.32 21.35 27.62
C ASP A 400 -19.85 22.66 28.25
N THR A 401 -20.35 23.78 27.73
CA THR A 401 -19.82 25.11 28.05
C THR A 401 -20.93 26.06 28.47
N ASP A 402 -20.81 26.58 29.68
CA ASP A 402 -21.59 27.71 30.17
C ASP A 402 -20.96 29.03 29.69
N VAL A 403 -21.71 29.82 28.94
CA VAL A 403 -21.30 31.13 28.46
C VAL A 403 -22.25 32.17 29.07
N PRO A 404 -21.74 33.17 29.81
CA PRO A 404 -22.58 34.26 30.27
C PRO A 404 -23.32 34.96 29.13
N ILE A 405 -24.55 35.40 29.37
CA ILE A 405 -25.26 36.27 28.42
C ILE A 405 -24.42 37.52 28.12
N GLN A 406 -24.45 37.97 26.86
CA GLN A 406 -23.63 39.07 26.33
C GLN A 406 -22.10 38.83 26.43
N ALA A 407 -21.67 37.56 26.51
CA ALA A 407 -20.25 37.19 26.52
C ALA A 407 -19.94 36.11 25.47
N ALA A 408 -18.65 35.82 25.32
CA ALA A 408 -18.16 34.72 24.52
C ALA A 408 -17.04 33.96 25.25
N ARG A 409 -16.89 32.68 24.93
CA ARG A 409 -15.79 31.83 25.40
C ARG A 409 -15.09 31.18 24.22
N ASN A 410 -13.76 31.12 24.33
CA ASN A 410 -12.93 30.39 23.40
C ASN A 410 -12.74 28.96 23.91
N ILE A 411 -12.98 27.98 23.04
CA ILE A 411 -12.79 26.56 23.33
C ILE A 411 -11.74 26.02 22.37
N GLU A 412 -10.70 25.42 22.93
CA GLU A 412 -9.69 24.70 22.15
C GLU A 412 -10.17 23.28 21.86
N LEU A 413 -10.11 22.90 20.59
CA LEU A 413 -10.52 21.60 20.09
C LEU A 413 -9.28 20.71 19.94
N GLY A 414 -9.32 19.54 20.60
CA GLY A 414 -8.35 18.48 20.36
C GLY A 414 -8.81 17.54 19.25
N TYR A 415 -7.86 16.95 18.52
CA TYR A 415 -8.13 15.92 17.52
C TYR A 415 -6.98 14.90 17.47
N ALA A 416 -7.28 13.73 16.90
CA ALA A 416 -6.32 12.70 16.53
C ALA A 416 -6.27 12.56 15.00
N GLY A 417 -5.23 11.94 14.46
CA GLY A 417 -5.04 11.81 13.02
C GLY A 417 -3.96 12.72 12.45
N ASN A 418 -3.75 12.55 11.14
CA ASN A 418 -2.75 13.30 10.39
C ASN A 418 -3.41 14.05 9.23
N PRO A 419 -4.20 15.09 9.51
CA PRO A 419 -5.02 15.74 8.48
C PRO A 419 -4.17 16.61 7.55
N GLN A 420 -4.69 16.85 6.35
CA GLN A 420 -4.14 17.83 5.41
C GLN A 420 -4.74 19.22 5.67
N TYR A 421 -3.88 20.21 5.92
CA TYR A 421 -4.34 21.59 6.10
C TYR A 421 -4.67 22.25 4.74
N PRO A 422 -5.60 23.24 4.73
CA PRO A 422 -6.34 23.79 5.88
C PRO A 422 -7.39 22.84 6.46
N LEU A 423 -7.73 23.04 7.75
CA LEU A 423 -8.82 22.34 8.42
C LEU A 423 -10.05 23.24 8.53
N SER A 424 -11.24 22.68 8.37
CA SER A 424 -12.50 23.38 8.66
C SER A 424 -13.26 22.70 9.79
N VAL A 425 -13.80 23.49 10.70
CA VAL A 425 -14.72 23.03 11.74
C VAL A 425 -16.11 23.57 11.42
N GLU A 426 -17.05 22.67 11.22
CA GLU A 426 -18.46 22.95 10.92
C GLU A 426 -19.31 22.65 12.16
N LEU A 427 -20.06 23.63 12.66
CA LEU A 427 -21.02 23.47 13.75
C LEU A 427 -22.44 23.52 13.19
N SER A 428 -23.14 22.40 13.31
CA SER A 428 -24.55 22.24 12.95
C SER A 428 -25.43 22.16 14.20
N LEU A 429 -26.70 22.54 14.08
CA LEU A 429 -27.64 22.53 15.20
C LEU A 429 -28.36 21.19 15.31
N THR A 430 -28.24 20.54 16.47
CA THR A 430 -29.09 19.41 16.86
C THR A 430 -30.38 19.92 17.50
N SER A 431 -30.29 20.92 18.38
CA SER A 431 -31.46 21.58 18.98
C SER A 431 -31.13 22.97 19.50
N CYS A 432 -32.10 23.88 19.55
CA CYS A 432 -31.97 25.19 20.17
C CYS A 432 -33.22 25.45 21.02
N SER A 433 -33.05 25.99 22.24
CA SER A 433 -34.16 26.27 23.14
C SER A 433 -35.15 27.30 22.58
N GLU A 434 -34.68 28.21 21.74
CA GLU A 434 -35.51 29.19 21.04
C GLU A 434 -35.30 29.07 19.53
N ALA A 435 -36.39 28.89 18.79
CA ALA A 435 -36.33 28.74 17.34
C ALA A 435 -35.75 30.00 16.69
N GLY A 436 -34.67 29.84 15.93
CA GLY A 436 -34.00 30.95 15.23
C GLY A 436 -32.97 31.73 16.08
N ALA A 437 -32.83 31.44 17.38
CA ALA A 437 -31.83 32.10 18.22
C ALA A 437 -30.40 31.56 18.01
N CYS A 438 -30.27 30.31 17.56
CA CYS A 438 -29.00 29.68 17.24
C CYS A 438 -28.80 29.61 15.73
N THR A 439 -27.59 29.89 15.23
CA THR A 439 -27.25 29.83 13.79
C THR A 439 -26.04 28.93 13.57
N PRO A 440 -26.11 27.90 12.69
CA PRO A 440 -24.96 27.10 12.28
C PRO A 440 -23.86 27.95 11.65
N TRP A 441 -22.60 27.56 11.85
CA TRP A 441 -21.46 28.28 11.31
C TRP A 441 -20.27 27.37 11.09
N ALA A 442 -19.29 27.83 10.32
CA ALA A 442 -18.04 27.13 10.09
C ALA A 442 -16.85 28.09 10.18
N THR A 443 -15.67 27.56 10.48
CA THR A 443 -14.42 28.31 10.46
C THR A 443 -13.27 27.45 9.93
N THR A 444 -12.23 28.11 9.43
CA THR A 444 -11.08 27.47 8.78
C THR A 444 -9.78 27.83 9.50
N PHE A 445 -8.89 26.85 9.61
CA PHE A 445 -7.58 26.95 10.22
C PHE A 445 -6.51 26.54 9.21
N ASP A 446 -5.70 27.50 8.77
CA ASP A 446 -4.66 27.27 7.76
C ASP A 446 -3.31 26.85 8.35
N ASP A 447 -3.05 27.20 9.61
CA ASP A 447 -1.74 27.07 10.25
C ASP A 447 -1.69 25.85 11.19
N PRO A 448 -0.91 24.80 10.85
CA PRO A 448 -0.77 23.61 11.69
C PRO A 448 -0.05 23.86 13.02
N ALA A 449 0.59 25.01 13.21
CA ALA A 449 1.25 25.36 14.46
C ALA A 449 0.33 26.07 15.47
N LYS A 450 -0.90 26.42 15.07
CA LYS A 450 -1.86 27.13 15.93
C LYS A 450 -2.93 26.18 16.48
N PRO A 451 -3.39 26.39 17.72
CA PRO A 451 -4.48 25.60 18.29
C PRO A 451 -5.80 25.86 17.53
N LEU A 452 -6.60 24.81 17.34
CA LEU A 452 -7.95 24.93 16.78
C LEU A 452 -8.87 25.52 17.83
N THR A 453 -9.10 26.83 17.79
CA THR A 453 -9.92 27.54 18.76
C THR A 453 -11.25 27.99 18.13
N ILE A 454 -12.37 27.51 18.66
CA ILE A 454 -13.71 27.99 18.31
C ILE A 454 -14.21 29.03 19.31
N ASN A 455 -15.03 29.96 18.86
CA ASN A 455 -15.64 30.98 19.70
C ASN A 455 -17.14 30.70 19.88
N LEU A 456 -17.56 30.46 21.12
CA LEU A 456 -18.96 30.27 21.48
C LEU A 456 -19.49 31.56 22.12
N ALA A 457 -20.42 32.23 21.45
CA ALA A 457 -20.98 33.50 21.89
C ALA A 457 -22.46 33.37 22.29
N CYS A 458 -22.85 34.05 23.36
CA CYS A 458 -24.24 34.21 23.79
C CYS A 458 -24.65 35.68 23.62
N ASN A 459 -25.03 36.06 22.40
CA ASN A 459 -25.33 37.46 22.06
C ASN A 459 -26.74 37.91 22.53
N GLY A 460 -27.63 36.95 22.81
CA GLY A 460 -28.99 37.22 23.26
C GLY A 460 -29.06 37.67 24.73
N PRO A 461 -30.15 38.35 25.13
CA PRO A 461 -30.36 38.76 26.53
C PRO A 461 -30.89 37.63 27.42
N ASP A 462 -31.45 36.58 26.81
CA ASP A 462 -32.16 35.52 27.51
C ASP A 462 -31.31 34.25 27.66
N PRO A 463 -31.47 33.51 28.79
CA PRO A 463 -30.86 32.20 28.94
C PRO A 463 -31.42 31.19 27.94
N GLY A 464 -30.58 30.23 27.56
CA GLY A 464 -30.96 29.22 26.59
C GLY A 464 -29.92 28.11 26.48
N VAL A 465 -30.27 27.03 25.80
CA VAL A 465 -29.34 25.92 25.52
C VAL A 465 -29.37 25.62 24.03
N ALA A 466 -28.19 25.62 23.43
CA ALA A 466 -27.94 25.11 22.10
C ALA A 466 -27.22 23.76 22.21
N ARG A 467 -27.67 22.77 21.45
CA ARG A 467 -26.93 21.53 21.21
C ARG A 467 -26.35 21.58 19.82
N TRP A 468 -25.03 21.46 19.75
CA TRP A 468 -24.25 21.53 18.54
C TRP A 468 -23.74 20.14 18.18
N SER A 469 -23.60 19.89 16.88
CA SER A 469 -22.88 18.77 16.31
C SER A 469 -21.71 19.34 15.51
N ALA A 470 -20.49 19.07 15.99
CA ALA A 470 -19.24 19.56 15.41
C ALA A 470 -18.60 18.48 14.51
N VAL A 471 -18.20 18.88 13.31
CA VAL A 471 -17.46 18.04 12.36
C VAL A 471 -16.18 18.78 11.98
N LEU A 472 -15.04 18.10 12.13
CA LEU A 472 -13.75 18.55 11.62
C LEU A 472 -13.51 17.92 10.25
N ARG A 473 -13.12 18.72 9.26
CA ARG A 473 -12.79 18.28 7.90
C ARG A 473 -11.43 18.82 7.48
N ASP A 474 -10.66 17.99 6.78
CA ASP A 474 -9.37 18.39 6.22
C ASP A 474 -9.47 18.80 4.74
N ALA A 475 -8.40 19.37 4.19
CA ALA A 475 -8.37 19.88 2.82
C ALA A 475 -8.40 18.78 1.73
N ASP A 476 -8.25 17.51 2.11
CA ASP A 476 -8.44 16.38 1.21
C ASP A 476 -9.86 15.78 1.33
N GLY A 477 -10.71 16.36 2.17
CA GLY A 477 -12.12 16.01 2.32
C GLY A 477 -12.40 15.00 3.43
N VAL A 478 -11.37 14.52 4.15
CA VAL A 478 -11.54 13.58 5.26
C VAL A 478 -12.29 14.29 6.39
N ALA A 479 -13.37 13.69 6.88
CA ALA A 479 -14.20 14.26 7.95
C ALA A 479 -14.30 13.31 9.14
N THR A 480 -14.38 13.90 10.33
CA THR A 480 -14.61 13.16 11.57
C THR A 480 -16.05 12.68 11.68
N ALA A 481 -16.29 11.69 12.55
CA ALA A 481 -17.62 11.51 13.11
C ALA A 481 -18.08 12.81 13.82
N PRO A 482 -19.38 13.12 13.82
CA PRO A 482 -19.89 14.27 14.53
C PRO A 482 -19.71 14.11 16.04
N VAL A 483 -19.25 15.17 16.70
CA VAL A 483 -19.17 15.26 18.17
C VAL A 483 -20.22 16.23 18.67
N GLU A 484 -21.13 15.73 19.50
CA GLU A 484 -22.17 16.57 20.09
C GLU A 484 -21.72 17.21 21.41
N PHE A 485 -22.10 18.47 21.63
CA PHE A 485 -21.90 19.17 22.90
C PHE A 485 -22.97 20.26 23.11
N SER A 486 -23.11 20.72 24.35
CA SER A 486 -24.07 21.75 24.74
C SER A 486 -23.38 23.08 25.02
N GLN A 487 -24.00 24.16 24.55
CA GLN A 487 -23.68 25.53 24.96
C GLN A 487 -24.87 26.09 25.74
N ALA A 488 -24.68 26.43 27.01
CA ALA A 488 -25.71 27.06 27.83
C ALA A 488 -25.41 28.56 27.99
N CYS A 489 -26.34 29.41 27.57
CA CYS A 489 -26.33 30.83 27.88
C CYS A 489 -26.91 31.04 29.27
N VAL A 490 -26.09 31.48 30.23
CA VAL A 490 -26.46 31.59 31.65
C VAL A 490 -26.40 33.03 32.14
N ARG A 491 -27.21 33.36 33.14
CA ARG A 491 -27.05 34.61 33.88
C ARG A 491 -25.82 34.47 34.80
N THR A 492 -24.95 35.47 34.79
CA THR A 492 -23.81 35.58 35.71
C THR A 492 -24.24 35.59 37.16
#